data_AF-A0A7K9E0Q3-F1
#
_entry.id   AF-A0A7K9E0Q3-F1
#
_cell.length_a   1.000
_cell.length_b   1.000
_cell.length_c   1.000
_cell.angle_alpha   90.00
_cell.angle_beta   90.00
_cell.angle_gamma   90.00
#
_symmetry.space_group_name_H-M   'P 1'
#
loop_
_entity.id
_entity.type
_entity.pdbx_description
1 polymer ?
#
loop_
_entity_poly.entity_id
_entity_poly.type
_entity_poly.pdbx_seq_one_letter_code
_entity_poly.pdbx_strand_id
1 'polypeptide(L)'
;MTQAEIKLSSLLLREHFGEIVEKIGTFLIRTGSQPLRSIVSETGLLLDQVKKALCVLIQHNLVSYQLQKRGFVEYEARCKRILRILRYPRYIYTAKTLYNDTGELIVEELLLNGKMTMSAVVRKVADRLTETMEAGKTMDYSEVSSTFVRLADTHFVQRCPLVPETPESSEAPPPPAPTLVLDEKDMYVVPRLNLIGKGKRRRSCDEEEPGEHKAKKQKQDGETSEPPPDDGIYWQVNIDRFHQHFRDQGIVSAVANRMDQTSSEIVRTMLRMSEVTTSSGAPYTQPLSSNEIFRSLPAGYNIAKQVLDQYLTLLADDPLEFVGKSGESGGGMFTVNLPTLPHLPALIPSPFPLRFGSRCARIFRLLLRKKHLEQKQVEDFAMIPAKEAKDMLYKMLSENFVSLQEIPKTPDHAPSRTFYLYTVNVPSAARLLLHRCYK
;
A
#
# COMPACT_ATOMS: atom_id res chain seq x y z
N MET A 1 -13.61 -14.50 -1.10
CA MET A 1 -13.05 -13.62 -2.16
C MET A 1 -14.10 -13.42 -3.23
N THR A 2 -14.15 -12.26 -3.84
CA THR A 2 -15.11 -11.98 -4.93
C THR A 2 -14.59 -12.52 -6.26
N GLN A 3 -15.49 -12.93 -7.16
CA GLN A 3 -15.07 -13.39 -8.49
C GLN A 3 -14.33 -12.30 -9.29
N ALA A 4 -14.66 -11.03 -9.07
CA ALA A 4 -13.98 -9.90 -9.69
C ALA A 4 -12.50 -9.84 -9.29
N GLU A 5 -12.18 -9.98 -8.00
CA GLU A 5 -10.80 -10.01 -7.51
C GLU A 5 -10.00 -11.17 -8.11
N ILE A 6 -10.61 -12.35 -8.24
CA ILE A 6 -9.99 -13.54 -8.84
C ILE A 6 -9.68 -13.26 -10.32
N LYS A 7 -10.65 -12.71 -11.06
CA LYS A 7 -10.47 -12.43 -12.48
C LYS A 7 -9.38 -11.38 -12.72
N LEU A 8 -9.37 -10.32 -11.93
CA LEU A 8 -8.33 -9.29 -12.01
C LEU A 8 -6.95 -9.82 -11.63
N SER A 9 -6.86 -10.64 -10.56
CA SER A 9 -5.61 -11.28 -10.16
C SER A 9 -5.07 -12.21 -11.25
N SER A 10 -5.94 -12.99 -11.90
CA SER A 10 -5.59 -13.85 -13.04
C SER A 10 -4.97 -13.04 -14.19
N LEU A 11 -5.59 -11.93 -14.59
CA LEU A 11 -5.07 -11.08 -15.65
C LEU A 11 -3.69 -10.49 -15.31
N LEU A 12 -3.51 -10.01 -14.08
CA LEU A 12 -2.23 -9.45 -13.61
C LEU A 12 -1.12 -10.51 -13.61
N LEU A 13 -1.41 -11.71 -13.12
CA LEU A 13 -0.42 -12.79 -13.12
C LEU A 13 -0.04 -13.19 -14.55
N ARG A 14 -1.00 -13.21 -15.47
CA ARG A 14 -0.73 -13.53 -16.89
C ARG A 14 0.15 -12.49 -17.55
N GLU A 15 -0.13 -11.21 -17.33
CA GLU A 15 0.61 -10.10 -17.95
C GLU A 15 2.05 -10.02 -17.45
N HIS A 16 2.28 -10.21 -16.15
CA HIS A 16 3.61 -10.06 -15.56
C HIS A 16 4.45 -11.34 -15.54
N PHE A 17 3.83 -12.52 -15.43
CA PHE A 17 4.55 -13.79 -15.20
C PHE A 17 4.19 -14.91 -16.19
N GLY A 18 3.20 -14.70 -17.06
CA GLY A 18 2.78 -15.67 -18.06
C GLY A 18 1.74 -16.69 -17.58
N GLU A 19 1.32 -17.56 -18.49
CA GLU A 19 0.15 -18.44 -18.32
C GLU A 19 0.31 -19.54 -17.29
N ILE A 20 1.52 -20.12 -17.17
CA ILE A 20 1.79 -21.22 -16.22
C ILE A 20 1.65 -20.71 -14.78
N VAL A 21 2.23 -19.54 -14.50
CA VAL A 21 2.19 -18.90 -13.18
C VAL A 21 0.77 -18.44 -12.85
N GLU A 22 0.04 -17.92 -13.84
CA GLU A 22 -1.36 -17.54 -13.70
C GLU A 22 -2.23 -18.73 -13.28
N LYS A 23 -2.15 -19.88 -13.96
CA LYS A 23 -2.94 -21.06 -13.62
C LYS A 23 -2.75 -21.50 -12.17
N ILE A 24 -1.50 -21.54 -11.70
CA ILE A 24 -1.15 -21.95 -10.34
C ILE A 24 -1.60 -20.90 -9.32
N GLY A 25 -1.35 -19.62 -9.59
CA GLY A 25 -1.77 -18.53 -8.70
C GLY A 25 -3.29 -18.45 -8.58
N THR A 26 -4.02 -18.52 -9.69
CA THR A 26 -5.50 -18.52 -9.71
C THR A 26 -6.08 -19.74 -9.00
N PHE A 27 -5.46 -20.91 -9.14
CA PHE A 27 -5.83 -22.11 -8.39
C PHE A 27 -5.71 -21.87 -6.88
N LEU A 28 -4.54 -21.43 -6.39
CA LEU A 28 -4.30 -21.16 -4.98
C LEU A 28 -5.23 -20.07 -4.40
N ILE A 29 -5.56 -19.04 -5.19
CA ILE A 29 -6.51 -18.01 -4.76
C ILE A 29 -7.92 -18.58 -4.56
N ARG A 30 -8.32 -19.58 -5.35
CA ARG A 30 -9.66 -20.20 -5.29
C ARG A 30 -9.77 -21.26 -4.21
N THR A 31 -8.77 -22.13 -4.08
CA THR A 31 -8.80 -23.31 -3.21
C THR A 31 -8.15 -23.07 -1.84
N GLY A 32 -7.39 -21.98 -1.68
CA GLY A 32 -6.70 -21.64 -0.44
C GLY A 32 -5.36 -22.36 -0.29
N SER A 33 -5.00 -22.67 0.95
CA SER A 33 -3.75 -23.36 1.31
C SER A 33 -3.72 -24.77 0.75
N GLN A 34 -2.72 -25.12 -0.07
CA GLN A 34 -2.63 -26.42 -0.73
C GLN A 34 -1.20 -26.98 -0.75
N PRO A 35 -1.02 -28.31 -0.63
CA PRO A 35 0.29 -28.95 -0.74
C PRO A 35 0.73 -29.12 -2.20
N LEU A 36 2.04 -29.23 -2.43
CA LEU A 36 2.63 -29.33 -3.78
C LEU A 36 1.99 -30.43 -4.65
N ARG A 37 1.74 -31.61 -4.07
CA ARG A 37 1.15 -32.75 -4.79
C ARG A 37 -0.28 -32.45 -5.28
N SER A 38 -1.07 -31.76 -4.47
CA SER A 38 -2.44 -31.38 -4.86
C SER A 38 -2.41 -30.34 -5.98
N ILE A 39 -1.48 -29.39 -5.93
CA ILE A 39 -1.33 -28.38 -6.99
C ILE A 39 -1.01 -29.05 -8.33
N VAL A 40 -0.10 -30.03 -8.35
CA VAL A 40 0.26 -30.77 -9.56
C VAL A 40 -0.93 -31.56 -10.11
N SER A 41 -1.64 -32.30 -9.25
CA SER A 41 -2.78 -33.13 -9.65
C SER A 41 -3.91 -32.30 -10.24
N GLU A 42 -4.26 -31.19 -9.62
CA GLU A 42 -5.41 -30.36 -10.02
C GLU A 42 -5.11 -29.44 -11.21
N THR A 43 -3.85 -29.00 -11.36
CA THR A 43 -3.48 -28.12 -12.48
C THR A 43 -3.12 -28.90 -13.75
N GLY A 44 -2.82 -30.20 -13.65
CA GLY A 44 -2.37 -31.03 -14.77
C GLY A 44 -1.01 -30.62 -15.36
N LEU A 45 -0.24 -29.79 -14.63
CA LEU A 45 1.07 -29.30 -15.05
C LEU A 45 2.19 -30.24 -14.60
N LEU A 46 3.33 -30.17 -15.29
CA LEU A 46 4.52 -30.93 -14.89
C LEU A 46 5.08 -30.41 -13.56
N LEU A 47 5.55 -31.32 -12.70
CA LEU A 47 6.10 -30.98 -11.38
C LEU A 47 7.20 -29.90 -11.46
N ASP A 48 8.05 -29.95 -12.47
CA ASP A 48 9.12 -28.96 -12.68
C ASP A 48 8.57 -27.55 -12.98
N GLN A 49 7.52 -27.47 -13.82
CA GLN A 49 6.83 -26.21 -14.11
C GLN A 49 6.17 -25.63 -12.87
N VAL A 50 5.54 -26.49 -12.04
CA VAL A 50 4.92 -26.07 -10.78
C VAL A 50 5.98 -25.53 -9.80
N LYS A 51 7.12 -26.21 -9.66
CA LYS A 51 8.23 -25.74 -8.82
C LYS A 51 8.77 -24.38 -9.27
N LYS A 52 9.03 -24.22 -10.57
CA LYS A 52 9.50 -22.95 -11.15
C LYS A 52 8.51 -21.81 -10.92
N ALA A 53 7.23 -22.06 -11.16
CA ALA A 53 6.18 -21.06 -10.94
C ALA A 53 6.02 -20.67 -9.47
N LEU A 54 6.03 -21.64 -8.55
CA LEU A 54 5.99 -21.36 -7.10
C LEU A 54 7.22 -20.57 -6.66
N CYS A 55 8.40 -20.88 -7.19
CA CYS A 55 9.62 -20.12 -6.91
C CYS A 55 9.46 -18.64 -7.31
N VAL A 56 8.97 -18.35 -8.52
CA VAL A 56 8.71 -16.97 -8.98
C VAL A 56 7.68 -16.26 -8.10
N LEU A 57 6.60 -16.94 -7.71
CA LEU A 57 5.56 -16.36 -6.86
C LEU A 57 6.06 -16.06 -5.42
N ILE A 58 6.90 -16.93 -4.86
CA ILE A 58 7.51 -16.75 -3.53
C ILE A 58 8.57 -15.63 -3.58
N GLN A 59 9.33 -15.55 -4.67
CA GLN A 59 10.31 -14.48 -4.91
C GLN A 59 9.65 -13.10 -4.89
N HIS A 60 8.44 -12.96 -5.43
CA HIS A 60 7.68 -11.70 -5.44
C HIS A 60 6.75 -11.51 -4.22
N ASN A 61 6.86 -12.38 -3.21
CA ASN A 61 6.01 -12.37 -2.00
C ASN A 61 4.50 -12.47 -2.30
N LEU A 62 4.12 -13.09 -3.42
CA LEU A 62 2.73 -13.30 -3.82
C LEU A 62 2.13 -14.56 -3.18
N VAL A 63 2.98 -15.56 -2.91
CA VAL A 63 2.65 -16.80 -2.21
C VAL A 63 3.50 -16.91 -0.95
N SER A 64 2.86 -17.25 0.17
CA SER A 64 3.52 -17.68 1.40
C SER A 64 3.46 -19.20 1.54
N TYR A 65 4.39 -19.77 2.28
CA TYR A 65 4.38 -21.19 2.61
C TYR A 65 4.44 -21.38 4.12
N GLN A 66 3.85 -22.47 4.61
CA GLN A 66 3.86 -22.84 6.02
C GLN A 66 4.08 -24.34 6.17
N LEU A 67 4.85 -24.73 7.20
CA LEU A 67 5.06 -26.13 7.54
C LEU A 67 3.92 -26.60 8.46
N GLN A 68 3.15 -27.58 8.01
CA GLN A 68 2.08 -28.17 8.83
C GLN A 68 2.66 -29.19 9.83
N LYS A 69 1.91 -29.47 10.90
CA LYS A 69 2.31 -30.41 11.98
C LYS A 69 2.68 -31.82 11.49
N ARG A 70 2.22 -32.20 10.29
CA ARG A 70 2.48 -33.50 9.65
C ARG A 70 3.70 -33.50 8.72
N GLY A 71 4.49 -32.41 8.71
CA GLY A 71 5.75 -32.32 7.97
C GLY A 71 5.63 -32.02 6.47
N PHE A 72 4.45 -31.69 5.97
CA PHE A 72 4.28 -31.21 4.60
C PHE A 72 4.13 -29.70 4.53
N VAL A 73 4.60 -29.12 3.42
CA VAL A 73 4.55 -27.68 3.15
C VAL A 73 3.28 -27.36 2.38
N GLU A 74 2.50 -26.42 2.89
CA GLU A 74 1.37 -25.84 2.16
C GLU A 74 1.72 -24.46 1.63
N TYR A 75 1.19 -24.14 0.45
CA TYR A 75 1.35 -22.86 -0.21
C TYR A 75 0.02 -22.12 -0.21
N GLU A 76 0.05 -20.84 0.15
CA GLU A 76 -1.12 -19.96 0.22
C GLU A 76 -0.86 -18.68 -0.58
N ALA A 77 -1.77 -18.37 -1.51
CA ALA A 77 -1.68 -17.14 -2.31
C ALA A 77 -2.31 -15.94 -1.60
N ARG A 78 -1.57 -14.83 -1.53
CA ARG A 78 -2.03 -13.57 -0.94
C ARG A 78 -2.69 -12.69 -1.99
N CYS A 79 -3.98 -12.91 -2.27
CA CYS A 79 -4.72 -12.16 -3.29
C CYS A 79 -4.61 -10.63 -3.13
N LYS A 80 -4.73 -10.10 -1.90
CA LYS A 80 -4.58 -8.66 -1.64
C LYS A 80 -3.24 -8.11 -2.13
N ARG A 81 -2.15 -8.89 -2.01
CA ARG A 81 -0.80 -8.51 -2.44
C ARG A 81 -0.64 -8.52 -3.96
N ILE A 82 -1.30 -9.46 -4.65
CA ILE A 82 -1.34 -9.53 -6.12
C ILE A 82 -2.05 -8.29 -6.68
N LEU A 83 -3.20 -7.91 -6.11
CA LEU A 83 -3.92 -6.70 -6.51
C LEU A 83 -3.11 -5.41 -6.27
N ARG A 84 -2.07 -5.43 -5.43
CA ARG A 84 -1.18 -4.27 -5.23
C ARG A 84 -0.21 -4.04 -6.39
N ILE A 85 -0.07 -4.97 -7.32
CA ILE A 85 0.76 -4.79 -8.53
C ILE A 85 0.29 -3.58 -9.34
N LEU A 86 -1.04 -3.37 -9.44
CA LEU A 86 -1.65 -2.19 -10.07
C LEU A 86 -1.20 -0.85 -9.49
N ARG A 87 -0.68 -0.84 -8.25
CA ARG A 87 -0.24 0.38 -7.55
C ARG A 87 1.26 0.63 -7.67
N TYR A 88 2.02 -0.26 -8.31
CA TYR A 88 3.48 -0.11 -8.46
C TYR A 88 3.90 1.24 -9.02
N PRO A 89 3.29 1.76 -10.12
CA PRO A 89 3.66 3.08 -10.64
C PRO A 89 3.48 4.21 -9.61
N ARG A 90 2.44 4.11 -8.77
CA ARG A 90 2.19 5.10 -7.73
C ARG A 90 3.22 5.01 -6.60
N TYR A 91 3.66 3.82 -6.22
CA TYR A 91 4.73 3.66 -5.22
C TYR A 91 6.05 4.26 -5.74
N ILE A 92 6.41 3.96 -6.99
CA ILE A 92 7.61 4.48 -7.67
C ILE A 92 7.58 6.01 -7.72
N TYR A 93 6.48 6.61 -8.18
CA TYR A 93 6.31 8.06 -8.22
C TYR A 93 6.42 8.73 -6.84
N THR A 94 5.90 8.07 -5.81
CA THR A 94 5.98 8.57 -4.44
C THR A 94 7.41 8.52 -3.92
N ALA A 95 8.14 7.45 -4.22
CA ALA A 95 9.57 7.33 -3.90
C ALA A 95 10.39 8.43 -4.61
N LYS A 96 10.09 8.71 -5.90
CA LYS A 96 10.68 9.83 -6.64
C LYS A 96 10.45 11.18 -5.93
N THR A 97 9.22 11.42 -5.48
CA THR A 97 8.83 12.68 -4.84
C THR A 97 9.55 12.90 -3.49
N LEU A 98 9.87 11.83 -2.76
CA LEU A 98 10.48 11.90 -1.43
C LEU A 98 12.00 11.76 -1.44
N TYR A 99 12.58 11.02 -2.39
CA TYR A 99 13.99 10.62 -2.40
C TYR A 99 14.68 10.82 -3.77
N ASN A 100 14.06 11.59 -4.68
CA ASN A 100 14.54 11.86 -6.04
C ASN A 100 14.68 10.57 -6.89
N ASP A 101 15.37 10.68 -8.03
CA ASP A 101 15.50 9.61 -9.01
C ASP A 101 16.22 8.36 -8.44
N THR A 102 17.15 8.53 -7.49
CA THR A 102 17.84 7.41 -6.84
C THR A 102 16.87 6.54 -6.04
N GLY A 103 15.97 7.16 -5.27
CA GLY A 103 14.96 6.42 -4.52
C GLY A 103 13.86 5.82 -5.40
N GLU A 104 13.53 6.47 -6.52
CA GLU A 104 12.65 5.94 -7.56
C GLU A 104 13.15 4.58 -8.06
N LEU A 105 14.41 4.52 -8.49
CA LEU A 105 15.01 3.31 -9.05
C LEU A 105 15.23 2.20 -8.01
N ILE A 106 15.57 2.55 -6.76
CA ILE A 106 15.66 1.57 -5.67
C ILE A 106 14.33 0.85 -5.48
N VAL A 107 13.23 1.61 -5.38
CA VAL A 107 11.89 1.05 -5.18
C VAL A 107 11.42 0.29 -6.42
N GLU A 108 11.72 0.78 -7.62
CA GLU A 108 11.42 0.08 -8.88
C GLU A 108 12.10 -1.29 -8.94
N GLU A 109 13.43 -1.36 -8.70
CA GLU A 109 14.17 -2.63 -8.74
C GLU A 109 13.66 -3.63 -7.70
N LEU A 110 13.34 -3.17 -6.48
CA LEU A 110 12.76 -4.04 -5.45
C LEU A 110 11.35 -4.53 -5.82
N LEU A 111 10.50 -3.70 -6.44
CA LEU A 111 9.15 -4.12 -6.84
C LEU A 111 9.16 -5.10 -8.02
N LEU A 112 10.06 -4.90 -8.99
CA LEU A 112 10.15 -5.73 -10.20
C LEU A 112 10.87 -7.05 -9.99
N ASN A 113 11.91 -7.10 -9.14
CA ASN A 113 12.66 -8.33 -8.87
C ASN A 113 12.19 -9.06 -7.59
N GLY A 114 11.37 -8.42 -6.75
CA GLY A 114 10.86 -8.98 -5.50
C GLY A 114 11.86 -8.85 -4.34
N LYS A 115 12.57 -9.94 -4.03
CA LYS A 115 13.57 -9.98 -2.93
C LYS A 115 14.97 -9.76 -3.49
N MET A 116 15.69 -8.78 -2.97
CA MET A 116 17.07 -8.52 -3.39
C MET A 116 17.96 -8.15 -2.21
N THR A 117 19.25 -8.47 -2.31
CA THR A 117 20.27 -7.99 -1.37
C THR A 117 20.55 -6.51 -1.59
N MET A 118 21.06 -5.81 -0.57
CA MET A 118 21.39 -4.39 -0.66
C MET A 118 22.48 -4.16 -1.71
N SER A 119 23.51 -5.01 -1.72
CA SER A 119 24.62 -4.96 -2.68
C SER A 119 24.14 -5.08 -4.14
N ALA A 120 23.18 -5.96 -4.40
CA ALA A 120 22.62 -6.16 -5.74
C ALA A 120 21.78 -4.95 -6.20
N VAL A 121 20.97 -4.37 -5.29
CA VAL A 121 20.18 -3.17 -5.58
C VAL A 121 21.09 -1.98 -5.87
N VAL A 122 22.07 -1.72 -4.99
CA VAL A 122 23.02 -0.60 -5.14
C VAL A 122 23.76 -0.68 -6.48
N ARG A 123 24.23 -1.88 -6.85
CA ARG A 123 24.91 -2.12 -8.13
C ARG A 123 24.01 -1.81 -9.32
N LYS A 124 22.83 -2.42 -9.39
CA LYS A 124 21.88 -2.22 -10.50
C LYS A 124 21.46 -0.76 -10.66
N VAL A 125 21.14 -0.10 -9.55
CA VAL A 125 20.69 1.30 -9.55
C VAL A 125 21.82 2.22 -10.02
N ALA A 126 23.04 2.01 -9.53
CA ALA A 126 24.19 2.80 -9.96
C ALA A 126 24.51 2.61 -11.45
N ASP A 127 24.41 1.38 -11.97
CA ASP A 127 24.60 1.09 -13.39
C ASP A 127 23.53 1.82 -14.24
N ARG A 128 22.25 1.69 -13.90
CA ARG A 128 21.13 2.38 -14.60
C ARG A 128 21.23 3.90 -14.53
N LEU A 129 21.59 4.47 -13.39
CA LEU A 129 21.78 5.93 -13.27
C LEU A 129 22.94 6.41 -14.12
N THR A 130 24.04 5.66 -14.15
CA THR A 130 25.20 6.01 -14.96
C THR A 130 24.89 6.04 -16.47
N GLU A 131 23.95 5.21 -16.94
CA GLU A 131 23.45 5.25 -18.32
C GLU A 131 22.67 6.54 -18.62
N THR A 132 21.95 7.09 -17.65
CA THR A 132 21.21 8.36 -17.80
C THR A 132 22.08 9.62 -17.65
N MET A 133 23.30 9.49 -17.14
CA MET A 133 24.22 10.61 -16.92
C MET A 133 25.07 10.92 -18.15
N GLU A 134 25.46 12.20 -18.29
CA GLU A 134 26.40 12.68 -19.32
C GLU A 134 27.72 11.89 -19.34
N ALA A 135 28.27 11.73 -20.54
CA ALA A 135 29.51 10.99 -20.78
C ALA A 135 30.64 11.47 -19.85
N GLY A 136 31.26 10.52 -19.14
CA GLY A 136 32.36 10.78 -18.20
C GLY A 136 31.94 10.92 -16.73
N LYS A 137 30.68 11.23 -16.43
CA LYS A 137 30.17 11.20 -15.04
C LYS A 137 29.71 9.78 -14.66
N THR A 138 29.89 9.36 -13.43
CA THR A 138 29.45 8.04 -12.94
C THR A 138 28.69 8.19 -11.65
N MET A 139 27.72 7.31 -11.41
CA MET A 139 27.04 7.24 -10.12
C MET A 139 27.92 6.46 -9.13
N ASP A 140 28.15 7.05 -7.96
CA ASP A 140 28.91 6.41 -6.88
C ASP A 140 27.99 5.55 -6.01
N TYR A 141 28.49 4.38 -5.61
CA TYR A 141 27.71 3.45 -4.77
C TYR A 141 27.39 4.04 -3.39
N SER A 142 28.19 4.98 -2.90
CA SER A 142 27.98 5.66 -1.62
C SER A 142 26.69 6.49 -1.60
N GLU A 143 26.38 7.20 -2.70
CA GLU A 143 25.17 8.01 -2.81
C GLU A 143 23.92 7.13 -2.82
N VAL A 144 23.95 6.04 -3.59
CA VAL A 144 22.88 5.04 -3.65
C VAL A 144 22.71 4.31 -2.31
N SER A 145 23.82 3.98 -1.64
CA SER A 145 23.78 3.38 -0.30
C SER A 145 23.17 4.34 0.72
N SER A 146 23.54 5.62 0.70
CA SER A 146 22.99 6.63 1.61
C SER A 146 21.47 6.81 1.44
N THR A 147 20.99 6.80 0.19
CA THR A 147 19.55 6.89 -0.11
C THR A 147 18.81 5.63 0.32
N PHE A 148 19.40 4.45 0.14
CA PHE A 148 18.87 3.18 0.64
C PHE A 148 18.74 3.18 2.17
N VAL A 149 19.76 3.65 2.89
CA VAL A 149 19.73 3.77 4.36
C VAL A 149 18.60 4.71 4.79
N ARG A 150 18.45 5.89 4.17
CA ARG A 150 17.33 6.79 4.47
C ARG A 150 15.96 6.15 4.22
N LEU A 151 15.81 5.34 3.16
CA LEU A 151 14.59 4.60 2.86
C LEU A 151 14.27 3.52 3.91
N ALA A 152 15.30 2.86 4.44
CA ALA A 152 15.18 1.90 5.54
C ALA A 152 14.81 2.61 6.84
N ASP A 153 15.48 3.72 7.19
CA ASP A 153 15.23 4.51 8.41
C ASP A 153 13.79 5.07 8.46
N THR A 154 13.22 5.37 7.29
CA THR A 154 11.84 5.87 7.13
C THR A 154 10.83 4.75 6.88
N HIS A 155 11.26 3.49 7.00
CA HIS A 155 10.48 2.25 6.92
C HIS A 155 9.80 1.99 5.56
N PHE A 156 10.23 2.64 4.47
CA PHE A 156 9.71 2.36 3.12
C PHE A 156 10.29 1.05 2.53
N VAL A 157 11.48 0.66 3.00
CA VAL A 157 12.14 -0.59 2.68
C VAL A 157 12.36 -1.36 3.98
N GLN A 158 12.14 -2.68 3.94
CA GLN A 158 12.24 -3.54 5.11
C GLN A 158 12.89 -4.87 4.75
N ARG A 159 13.55 -5.51 5.71
CA ARG A 159 14.09 -6.85 5.53
C ARG A 159 12.98 -7.89 5.33
N CYS A 160 13.29 -8.93 4.58
CA CYS A 160 12.45 -10.10 4.46
C CYS A 160 12.59 -10.98 5.71
N PRO A 161 11.58 -11.82 6.03
CA PRO A 161 11.71 -12.87 7.04
C PRO A 161 12.96 -13.73 6.78
N LEU A 162 13.77 -13.91 7.81
CA LEU A 162 15.02 -14.66 7.74
C LEU A 162 14.80 -16.11 8.14
N VAL A 163 15.66 -17.00 7.64
CA VAL A 163 15.78 -18.35 8.21
C VAL A 163 16.53 -18.18 9.54
N PRO A 164 15.99 -18.63 10.68
CA PRO A 164 16.73 -18.60 11.92
C PRO A 164 18.01 -19.42 11.76
N GLU A 165 19.14 -18.88 12.22
CA GLU A 165 20.40 -19.62 12.27
C GLU A 165 20.22 -20.80 13.22
N THR A 166 19.96 -21.99 12.67
CA THR A 166 20.11 -23.23 13.43
C THR A 166 21.61 -23.40 13.69
N PRO A 167 22.06 -23.51 14.95
CA PRO A 167 23.47 -23.80 15.21
C PRO A 167 23.82 -25.09 14.47
N GLU A 168 24.95 -25.10 13.76
CA GLU A 168 25.45 -26.20 12.91
C GLU A 168 25.71 -27.53 13.66
N SER A 169 25.15 -27.72 14.86
CA SER A 169 25.38 -28.83 15.78
C SER A 169 24.17 -29.75 16.02
N SER A 170 23.06 -29.60 15.30
CA SER A 170 21.97 -30.59 15.39
C SER A 170 22.10 -31.65 14.29
N GLU A 171 22.42 -32.90 14.64
CA GLU A 171 22.42 -34.11 13.79
C GLU A 171 21.03 -34.46 13.17
N ALA A 172 20.05 -33.56 13.26
CA ALA A 172 18.71 -33.77 12.71
C ALA A 172 18.71 -33.53 11.18
N PRO A 173 17.99 -34.36 10.40
CA PRO A 173 17.81 -34.11 8.97
C PRO A 173 17.19 -32.73 8.75
N PRO A 174 17.63 -31.99 7.71
CA PRO A 174 17.14 -30.64 7.46
C PRO A 174 15.62 -30.65 7.28
N PRO A 175 14.89 -29.68 7.85
CA PRO A 175 13.45 -29.64 7.74
C PRO A 175 13.01 -29.49 6.26
N PRO A 176 11.82 -30.00 5.88
CA PRO A 176 11.33 -29.94 4.49
C PRO A 176 11.23 -28.54 3.90
N ALA A 177 11.06 -27.52 4.76
CA ALA A 177 11.22 -26.12 4.43
C ALA A 177 11.68 -25.35 5.68
N PRO A 178 12.50 -24.29 5.52
CA PRO A 178 12.88 -23.45 6.64
C PRO A 178 11.67 -22.66 7.17
N THR A 179 11.52 -22.59 8.49
CA THR A 179 10.50 -21.72 9.10
C THR A 179 11.08 -20.33 9.21
N LEU A 180 10.55 -19.37 8.45
CA LEU A 180 11.06 -18.01 8.47
C LEU A 180 10.55 -17.24 9.69
N VAL A 181 11.45 -16.55 10.38
CA VAL A 181 11.15 -15.71 11.54
C VAL A 181 11.49 -14.26 11.20
N LEU A 182 10.64 -13.34 11.63
CA LEU A 182 10.90 -11.90 11.58
C LEU A 182 11.35 -11.46 12.97
N ASP A 183 12.59 -10.99 13.09
CA ASP A 183 12.99 -10.21 14.26
C ASP A 183 12.60 -8.74 14.01
N GLU A 184 11.73 -8.20 14.86
CA GLU A 184 11.25 -6.81 14.77
C GLU A 184 12.40 -5.80 14.93
N LYS A 185 13.46 -6.17 15.66
CA LYS A 185 14.61 -5.29 15.93
C LYS A 185 15.50 -5.10 14.71
N ASP A 186 15.62 -6.13 13.87
CA ASP A 186 16.52 -6.13 12.72
C ASP A 186 15.84 -5.68 11.42
N MET A 187 14.53 -5.50 11.43
CA MET A 187 13.70 -5.24 10.24
C MET A 187 14.17 -4.03 9.41
N TYR A 188 14.70 -3.01 10.08
CA TYR A 188 15.14 -1.75 9.49
C TYR A 188 16.65 -1.49 9.66
N VAL A 189 17.36 -2.35 10.37
CA VAL A 189 18.81 -2.20 10.56
C VAL A 189 19.49 -2.48 9.22
N VAL A 190 20.37 -1.60 8.78
CA VAL A 190 21.12 -1.81 7.53
C VAL A 190 22.51 -2.39 7.86
N PRO A 191 22.97 -3.46 7.19
CA PRO A 191 24.33 -3.95 7.35
C PRO A 191 25.34 -2.85 7.01
N ARG A 192 26.40 -2.71 7.79
CA ARG A 192 27.47 -1.75 7.50
C ARG A 192 28.34 -2.28 6.37
N LEU A 193 27.91 -2.01 5.14
CA LEU A 193 28.64 -2.42 3.94
C LEU A 193 29.51 -1.27 3.44
N ASN A 194 30.83 -1.48 3.36
CA ASN A 194 31.75 -0.57 2.67
C ASN A 194 31.69 -0.83 1.16
N LEU A 195 30.52 -0.56 0.55
CA LEU A 195 30.34 -0.67 -0.89
C LEU A 195 31.04 0.50 -1.57
N ILE A 196 32.27 0.29 -2.03
CA ILE A 196 33.03 1.25 -2.81
C ILE A 196 33.00 0.79 -4.26
N GLY A 197 32.43 1.62 -5.14
CA GLY A 197 32.31 1.29 -6.56
C GLY A 197 31.61 2.39 -7.34
N LYS A 198 31.71 2.28 -8.66
CA LYS A 198 31.09 3.18 -9.64
C LYS A 198 30.21 2.38 -10.58
N GLY A 199 29.09 2.95 -10.96
CA GLY A 199 28.23 2.37 -11.98
C GLY A 199 28.98 2.15 -13.29
N LYS A 200 28.74 1.02 -13.93
CA LYS A 200 29.32 0.67 -15.23
C LYS A 200 28.37 1.12 -16.33
N ARG A 201 28.90 1.82 -17.33
CA ARG A 201 28.18 2.02 -18.60
C ARG A 201 28.26 0.74 -19.41
N ARG A 202 27.14 0.32 -20.01
CA ARG A 202 27.16 -0.62 -21.13
C ARG A 202 27.95 0.02 -22.26
N ARG A 203 29.20 -0.41 -22.47
CA ARG A 203 29.89 -0.16 -23.73
C ARG A 203 29.25 -1.07 -24.76
N SER A 204 28.48 -0.52 -25.69
CA SER A 204 28.25 -1.20 -26.96
C SER A 204 29.60 -1.24 -27.67
N CYS A 205 30.28 -2.38 -27.62
CA CYS A 205 31.38 -2.65 -28.52
C CYS A 205 30.78 -2.92 -29.90
N ASP A 206 30.73 -1.89 -30.74
CA ASP A 206 30.66 -1.97 -32.21
C ASP A 206 31.39 -0.74 -32.77
N GLU A 207 32.70 -0.69 -32.56
CA GLU A 207 33.63 -0.04 -33.50
C GLU A 207 34.84 -0.96 -33.61
N GLU A 208 34.77 -1.89 -34.58
CA GLU A 208 35.94 -2.61 -35.07
C GLU A 208 36.78 -1.64 -35.92
N GLU A 209 37.85 -1.09 -35.34
CA GLU A 209 38.99 -0.65 -36.15
C GLU A 209 39.78 -1.88 -36.62
N PRO A 210 40.07 -2.04 -37.93
CA PRO A 210 40.79 -3.20 -38.42
C PRO A 210 42.30 -2.97 -38.28
N GLY A 211 42.92 -3.60 -37.29
CA GLY A 211 44.38 -3.53 -37.13
C GLY A 211 44.98 -4.45 -36.08
N GLU A 212 45.62 -5.52 -36.56
CA GLU A 212 46.66 -6.32 -35.91
C GLU A 212 46.27 -7.43 -34.90
N HIS A 213 46.32 -8.66 -35.43
CA HIS A 213 46.37 -9.92 -34.69
C HIS A 213 47.52 -9.97 -33.67
N LYS A 214 47.20 -10.10 -32.37
CA LYS A 214 48.05 -10.81 -31.39
C LYS A 214 47.25 -11.74 -30.48
N ALA A 215 47.46 -13.02 -30.73
CA ALA A 215 47.37 -14.21 -29.86
C ALA A 215 46.29 -14.24 -28.75
N LYS A 216 45.39 -15.23 -28.91
CA LYS A 216 44.56 -15.89 -27.88
C LYS A 216 45.30 -15.97 -26.52
N LYS A 217 45.03 -15.01 -25.63
CA LYS A 217 45.25 -15.18 -24.20
C LYS A 217 43.89 -15.41 -23.57
N GLN A 218 43.66 -16.66 -23.21
CA GLN A 218 42.49 -17.14 -22.49
C GLN A 218 42.34 -16.27 -21.23
N LYS A 219 41.40 -15.32 -21.28
CA LYS A 219 41.10 -14.46 -20.13
C LYS A 219 40.23 -15.29 -19.21
N GLN A 220 40.90 -15.82 -18.19
CA GLN A 220 40.32 -16.43 -17.02
C GLN A 220 39.42 -15.36 -16.39
N ASP A 221 38.09 -15.50 -16.55
CA ASP A 221 37.11 -14.76 -15.75
C ASP A 221 37.23 -15.28 -14.31
N GLY A 222 38.22 -14.75 -13.60
CA GLY A 222 38.28 -14.78 -12.16
C GLY A 222 37.32 -13.71 -11.62
N GLU A 223 36.02 -13.93 -11.75
CA GLU A 223 35.10 -13.43 -10.72
C GLU A 223 35.48 -14.18 -9.45
N THR A 224 36.19 -13.52 -8.53
CA THR A 224 36.31 -13.97 -7.15
C THR A 224 34.89 -14.16 -6.60
N SER A 225 34.45 -15.42 -6.59
CA SER A 225 33.20 -15.94 -6.02
C SER A 225 33.27 -15.86 -4.48
N GLU A 226 33.58 -14.70 -3.92
CA GLU A 226 33.21 -14.44 -2.54
C GLU A 226 31.72 -14.05 -2.55
N PRO A 227 30.86 -14.74 -1.79
CA PRO A 227 29.47 -14.31 -1.66
C PRO A 227 29.47 -12.86 -1.18
N PRO A 228 28.58 -12.01 -1.70
CA PRO A 228 28.52 -10.64 -1.27
C PRO A 228 28.35 -10.59 0.26
N PRO A 229 28.91 -9.58 0.93
CA PRO A 229 28.94 -9.52 2.39
C PRO A 229 27.56 -9.48 3.07
N ASP A 230 26.49 -9.28 2.29
CA ASP A 230 25.10 -9.29 2.70
C ASP A 230 24.30 -10.48 2.14
N ASP A 231 24.97 -11.57 1.76
CA ASP A 231 24.29 -12.79 1.32
C ASP A 231 23.39 -13.35 2.44
N GLY A 232 22.17 -13.76 2.06
CA GLY A 232 21.10 -14.12 3.00
C GLY A 232 20.28 -12.96 3.56
N ILE A 233 20.71 -11.69 3.40
CA ILE A 233 19.95 -10.52 3.86
C ILE A 233 19.16 -9.91 2.71
N TYR A 234 17.91 -10.37 2.55
CA TYR A 234 17.02 -9.87 1.51
C TYR A 234 16.17 -8.70 1.98
N TRP A 235 15.97 -7.73 1.10
CA TRP A 235 15.12 -6.57 1.28
C TRP A 235 13.91 -6.61 0.35
N GLN A 236 12.84 -5.96 0.79
CA GLN A 236 11.61 -5.79 0.04
C GLN A 236 10.98 -4.43 0.34
N VAL A 237 10.08 -3.98 -0.54
CA VAL A 237 9.31 -2.75 -0.32
C VAL A 237 8.22 -2.96 0.74
N ASN A 238 8.17 -2.07 1.72
CA ASN A 238 7.10 -2.04 2.71
C ASN A 238 5.87 -1.31 2.15
N ILE A 239 4.93 -2.09 1.60
CA ILE A 239 3.70 -1.54 0.99
C ILE A 239 2.81 -0.84 2.03
N ASP A 240 2.81 -1.30 3.27
CA ASP A 240 1.95 -0.74 4.32
C ASP A 240 2.39 0.68 4.69
N ARG A 241 3.70 0.97 4.65
CA ARG A 241 4.24 2.32 4.82
C ARG A 241 3.77 3.27 3.72
N PHE A 242 3.73 2.82 2.45
CA PHE A 242 3.14 3.63 1.38
C PHE A 242 1.65 3.90 1.59
N HIS A 243 0.89 2.94 2.14
CA HIS A 243 -0.54 3.15 2.41
C HIS A 243 -0.75 4.13 3.57
N GLN A 244 0.10 4.08 4.59
CA GLN A 244 0.14 5.09 5.65
C GLN A 244 0.39 6.48 5.05
N HIS A 245 1.43 6.63 4.21
CA HIS A 245 1.71 7.90 3.54
C HIS A 245 0.53 8.40 2.68
N PHE A 246 -0.13 7.52 1.92
CA PHE A 246 -1.28 7.91 1.10
C PHE A 246 -2.51 8.29 1.92
N ARG A 247 -2.74 7.63 3.05
CA ARG A 247 -3.78 7.99 4.00
C ARG A 247 -3.50 9.40 4.55
N ASP A 248 -2.26 9.63 4.98
CA ASP A 248 -1.87 10.89 5.60
C ASP A 248 -1.99 12.06 4.60
N GLN A 249 -1.58 11.88 3.34
CA GLN A 249 -1.81 12.85 2.26
C GLN A 249 -3.31 13.09 2.00
N GLY A 250 -4.13 12.05 2.07
CA GLY A 250 -5.59 12.17 1.97
C GLY A 250 -6.21 13.00 3.08
N ILE A 251 -5.75 12.82 4.33
CA ILE A 251 -6.20 13.62 5.48
C ILE A 251 -5.75 15.07 5.34
N VAL A 252 -4.47 15.29 5.03
CA VAL A 252 -3.88 16.64 4.87
C VAL A 252 -4.59 17.42 3.77
N SER A 253 -4.83 16.81 2.61
CA SER A 253 -5.57 17.46 1.51
C SER A 253 -7.04 17.75 1.87
N ALA A 254 -7.70 16.87 2.64
CA ALA A 254 -9.06 17.12 3.11
C ALA A 254 -9.13 18.31 4.07
N VAL A 255 -8.15 18.45 4.98
CA VAL A 255 -8.04 19.59 5.90
C VAL A 255 -7.74 20.87 5.13
N ALA A 256 -6.79 20.84 4.18
CA ALA A 256 -6.43 22.00 3.35
C ALA A 256 -7.63 22.57 2.58
N ASN A 257 -8.47 21.70 2.01
CA ASN A 257 -9.64 22.11 1.23
C ASN A 257 -10.79 22.65 2.09
N ARG A 258 -10.84 22.30 3.38
CA ARG A 258 -11.95 22.64 4.27
C ARG A 258 -11.66 23.86 5.14
N MET A 259 -10.41 24.01 5.56
CA MET A 259 -9.95 25.09 6.42
C MET A 259 -8.98 25.98 5.64
N ASP A 260 -7.68 25.78 5.85
CA ASP A 260 -6.60 26.51 5.18
C ASP A 260 -5.32 25.67 5.08
N GLN A 261 -4.35 26.19 4.33
CA GLN A 261 -3.05 25.53 4.16
C GLN A 261 -2.29 25.41 5.49
N THR A 262 -2.42 26.40 6.37
CA THR A 262 -1.77 26.42 7.70
C THR A 262 -2.25 25.28 8.58
N SER A 263 -3.58 25.09 8.69
CA SER A 263 -4.16 23.96 9.42
C SER A 263 -3.70 22.61 8.85
N SER A 264 -3.60 22.52 7.52
CA SER A 264 -3.11 21.30 6.87
C SER A 264 -1.65 20.99 7.22
N GLU A 265 -0.81 22.00 7.41
CA GLU A 265 0.59 21.84 7.82
C GLU A 265 0.70 21.38 9.27
N ILE A 266 -0.14 21.91 10.16
CA ILE A 266 -0.19 21.47 11.56
C ILE A 266 -0.55 19.98 11.62
N VAL A 267 -1.59 19.56 10.89
CA VAL A 267 -2.00 18.15 10.81
C VAL A 267 -0.91 17.29 10.14
N ARG A 268 -0.25 17.78 9.08
CA ARG A 268 0.88 17.09 8.45
C ARG A 268 2.03 16.87 9.44
N THR A 269 2.32 17.86 10.28
CA THR A 269 3.36 17.79 11.30
C THR A 269 3.00 16.75 12.36
N MET A 270 1.77 16.75 12.86
CA MET A 270 1.28 15.74 13.80
C MET A 270 1.37 14.31 13.23
N LEU A 271 0.98 14.13 11.97
CA LEU A 271 1.06 12.83 11.29
C LEU A 271 2.51 12.38 11.10
N ARG A 272 3.42 13.28 10.71
CA ARG A 272 4.87 13.00 10.58
C ARG A 272 5.48 12.53 11.90
N MET A 273 5.15 13.17 13.01
CA MET A 273 5.62 12.75 14.34
C MET A 273 5.06 11.39 14.76
N SER A 274 3.92 10.99 14.19
CA SER A 274 3.21 9.75 14.52
C SER A 274 3.56 8.58 13.59
N GLU A 275 4.45 8.77 12.59
CA GLU A 275 4.70 7.77 11.54
C GLU A 275 5.25 6.45 12.08
N VAL A 276 6.18 6.53 13.04
CA VAL A 276 6.88 5.36 13.60
C VAL A 276 6.20 4.84 14.87
N THR A 277 5.49 5.70 15.60
CA THR A 277 4.89 5.37 16.90
C THR A 277 3.48 4.77 16.79
N THR A 278 2.80 4.99 15.67
CA THR A 278 1.41 4.56 15.47
C THR A 278 1.34 3.43 14.44
N SER A 279 0.64 2.35 14.78
CA SER A 279 0.45 1.23 13.85
C SER A 279 -0.43 1.65 12.65
N SER A 280 -0.21 1.04 11.49
CA SER A 280 -0.96 1.36 10.26
C SER A 280 -2.48 1.20 10.40
N GLY A 281 -2.93 0.28 11.26
CA GLY A 281 -4.34 -0.02 11.52
C GLY A 281 -4.95 0.67 12.75
N ALA A 282 -4.21 1.51 13.47
CA ALA A 282 -4.73 2.17 14.66
C ALA A 282 -5.82 3.20 14.31
N PRO A 283 -6.89 3.32 15.12
CA PRO A 283 -7.98 4.27 14.91
C PRO A 283 -7.61 5.73 15.27
N TYR A 284 -6.61 5.92 16.14
CA TYR A 284 -6.10 7.22 16.56
C TYR A 284 -4.58 7.18 16.66
N THR A 285 -3.93 8.32 16.46
CA THR A 285 -2.50 8.48 16.73
C THR A 285 -2.22 8.53 18.22
N GLN A 286 -0.94 8.40 18.58
CA GLN A 286 -0.51 8.73 19.94
C GLN A 286 -0.81 10.21 20.26
N PRO A 287 -1.12 10.55 21.52
CA PRO A 287 -1.36 11.92 21.93
C PRO A 287 -0.09 12.76 21.83
N LEU A 288 -0.16 13.92 21.19
CA LEU A 288 0.94 14.87 21.07
C LEU A 288 0.59 16.16 21.81
N SER A 289 1.55 16.71 22.54
CA SER A 289 1.36 18.00 23.22
C SER A 289 1.49 19.15 22.24
N SER A 290 0.79 20.25 22.50
CA SER A 290 0.89 21.47 21.67
C SER A 290 2.33 22.05 21.64
N ASN A 291 3.12 21.82 22.69
CA ASN A 291 4.53 22.22 22.77
C ASN A 291 5.44 21.39 21.86
N GLU A 292 5.22 20.08 21.79
CA GLU A 292 5.96 19.20 20.89
C GLU A 292 5.65 19.50 19.42
N ILE A 293 4.38 19.73 19.11
CA ILE A 293 3.93 20.14 17.77
C ILE A 293 4.57 21.48 17.37
N PHE A 294 4.61 22.44 18.31
CA PHE A 294 5.23 23.75 18.04
C PHE A 294 6.72 23.64 17.67
N ARG A 295 7.46 22.75 18.33
CA ARG A 295 8.90 22.55 18.08
C ARG A 295 9.20 21.82 16.77
N SER A 296 8.26 20.99 16.30
CA SER A 296 8.43 20.19 15.08
C SER A 296 7.86 20.86 13.83
N LEU A 297 7.18 22.00 13.96
CA LEU A 297 6.71 22.79 12.85
C LEU A 297 7.90 23.29 11.99
N PRO A 298 7.78 23.30 10.65
CA PRO A 298 8.82 23.83 9.79
C PRO A 298 9.08 25.31 10.05
N ALA A 299 10.34 25.72 10.11
CA ALA A 299 10.76 27.10 10.40
C ALA A 299 10.24 28.16 9.40
N GLY A 300 9.70 27.75 8.25
CA GLY A 300 9.06 28.64 7.28
C GLY A 300 7.69 29.18 7.75
N TYR A 301 7.05 28.53 8.72
CA TYR A 301 5.77 28.97 9.27
C TYR A 301 6.00 29.77 10.56
N ASN A 302 6.07 31.10 10.43
CA ASN A 302 6.28 32.04 11.54
C ASN A 302 5.01 32.22 12.39
N ILE A 303 4.48 31.13 12.95
CA ILE A 303 3.27 31.13 13.77
C ILE A 303 3.70 31.28 15.23
N ALA A 304 3.05 32.19 15.98
CA ALA A 304 3.25 32.28 17.43
C ALA A 304 2.53 31.14 18.15
N LYS A 305 3.06 30.67 19.29
CA LYS A 305 2.47 29.54 20.05
C LYS A 305 0.99 29.73 20.37
N GLN A 306 0.58 30.96 20.74
CA GLN A 306 -0.81 31.30 21.04
C GLN A 306 -1.73 31.09 19.84
N VAL A 307 -1.26 31.41 18.63
CA VAL A 307 -2.00 31.22 17.38
C VAL A 307 -2.11 29.74 17.04
N LEU A 308 -1.05 28.95 17.29
CA LEU A 308 -1.11 27.49 17.14
C LEU A 308 -2.20 26.88 18.04
N ASP A 309 -2.30 27.32 19.29
CA ASP A 309 -3.32 26.81 20.22
C ASP A 309 -4.75 27.17 19.78
N GLN A 310 -4.94 28.33 19.16
CA GLN A 310 -6.21 28.70 18.53
C GLN A 310 -6.55 27.77 17.35
N TYR A 311 -5.58 27.47 16.48
CA TYR A 311 -5.77 26.53 15.37
C TYR A 311 -6.09 25.12 15.85
N LEU A 312 -5.39 24.62 16.87
CA LEU A 312 -5.63 23.29 17.42
C LEU A 312 -7.01 23.17 18.08
N THR A 313 -7.48 24.24 18.73
CA THR A 313 -8.84 24.30 19.29
C THR A 313 -9.88 24.29 18.17
N LEU A 314 -9.69 25.12 17.13
CA LEU A 314 -10.57 25.16 15.96
C LEU A 314 -10.63 23.82 15.22
N LEU A 315 -9.50 23.11 15.12
CA LEU A 315 -9.41 21.78 14.53
C LEU A 315 -10.14 20.71 15.35
N ALA A 316 -10.09 20.84 16.68
CA ALA A 316 -10.76 19.91 17.60
C ALA A 316 -12.28 20.13 17.65
N ASP A 317 -12.74 21.37 17.49
CA ASP A 317 -14.17 21.71 17.46
C ASP A 317 -14.85 21.38 16.12
N ASP A 318 -14.09 20.89 15.14
CA ASP A 318 -14.62 20.64 13.80
C ASP A 318 -15.57 19.44 13.75
N PRO A 319 -16.77 19.54 13.13
CA PRO A 319 -17.71 18.41 13.03
C PRO A 319 -17.23 17.17 12.27
N LEU A 320 -16.10 17.23 11.54
CA LEU A 320 -15.49 16.05 10.92
C LEU A 320 -14.52 15.32 11.85
N GLU A 321 -14.19 15.92 12.99
CA GLU A 321 -13.36 15.33 14.05
C GLU A 321 -12.05 14.74 13.51
N PHE A 322 -11.36 15.46 12.61
CA PHE A 322 -10.03 15.02 12.14
C PHE A 322 -9.00 15.04 13.26
N VAL A 323 -9.12 15.98 14.19
CA VAL A 323 -8.30 16.11 15.39
C VAL A 323 -9.21 16.03 16.61
N GLY A 324 -8.79 15.30 17.63
CA GLY A 324 -9.47 15.21 18.92
C GLY A 324 -8.58 15.72 20.05
N LYS A 325 -9.18 16.31 21.08
CA LYS A 325 -8.49 16.67 22.33
C LYS A 325 -8.59 15.49 23.30
N SER A 326 -7.45 14.91 23.66
CA SER A 326 -7.38 13.72 24.53
C SER A 326 -7.05 14.06 25.99
N GLY A 327 -6.51 15.25 26.26
CA GLY A 327 -6.18 15.69 27.62
C GLY A 327 -5.73 17.16 27.69
N GLU A 328 -5.50 17.65 28.90
CA GLU A 328 -5.12 19.04 29.18
C GLU A 328 -3.65 19.22 29.58
N SER A 329 -2.93 18.11 29.79
CA SER A 329 -1.50 18.14 30.13
C SER A 329 -0.67 18.80 29.03
N GLY A 330 0.41 19.50 29.41
CA GLY A 330 1.39 20.04 28.47
C GLY A 330 0.87 21.14 27.54
N GLY A 331 -0.18 21.88 27.94
CA GLY A 331 -0.82 22.90 27.09
C GLY A 331 -1.85 22.33 26.09
N GLY A 332 -2.40 21.15 26.40
CA GLY A 332 -3.36 20.44 25.56
C GLY A 332 -2.71 19.27 24.81
N MET A 333 -3.31 18.08 24.94
CA MET A 333 -2.93 16.87 24.23
C MET A 333 -3.91 16.64 23.08
N PHE A 334 -3.37 16.48 21.88
CA PHE A 334 -4.13 16.34 20.64
C PHE A 334 -3.80 15.02 19.95
N THR A 335 -4.82 14.35 19.43
CA THR A 335 -4.70 13.11 18.66
C THR A 335 -5.31 13.33 17.28
N VAL A 336 -4.69 12.78 16.24
CA VAL A 336 -5.32 12.74 14.92
C VAL A 336 -6.17 11.48 14.84
N ASN A 337 -7.46 11.65 14.58
CA ASN A 337 -8.34 10.53 14.32
C ASN A 337 -7.99 10.00 12.93
N LEU A 338 -7.60 8.74 12.87
CA LEU A 338 -7.25 8.06 11.63
C LEU A 338 -8.53 7.36 11.17
N PRO A 339 -9.35 8.00 10.30
CA PRO A 339 -10.55 7.34 9.83
C PRO A 339 -10.14 6.05 9.14
N THR A 340 -10.68 4.92 9.62
CA THR A 340 -10.73 3.76 8.76
C THR A 340 -11.49 4.21 7.50
N LEU A 341 -10.93 3.90 6.32
CA LEU A 341 -11.42 4.29 4.99
C LEU A 341 -12.95 4.48 4.82
N PRO A 342 -13.86 3.69 5.47
CA PRO A 342 -15.30 3.95 5.41
C PRO A 342 -15.80 5.29 5.99
N HIS A 343 -15.05 6.01 6.82
CA HIS A 343 -15.57 7.22 7.48
C HIS A 343 -15.29 8.53 6.75
N LEU A 344 -14.47 8.54 5.70
CA LEU A 344 -14.27 9.74 4.88
C LEU A 344 -15.52 9.97 4.02
N PRO A 345 -16.44 10.87 4.43
CA PRO A 345 -17.65 11.14 3.68
C PRO A 345 -17.32 11.93 2.41
N ALA A 346 -16.05 12.24 2.14
CA ALA A 346 -15.56 12.92 0.95
C ALA A 346 -15.24 11.95 -0.22
N LEU A 347 -14.90 10.68 0.06
CA LEU A 347 -14.56 9.71 -0.99
C LEU A 347 -15.77 9.08 -1.67
N ILE A 348 -16.89 8.93 -0.96
CA ILE A 348 -18.12 8.32 -1.48
C ILE A 348 -18.93 9.29 -2.38
N PRO A 349 -19.00 10.60 -2.11
CA PRO A 349 -19.69 11.54 -2.98
C PRO A 349 -18.79 12.14 -4.07
N SER A 350 -17.54 11.72 -4.25
CA SER A 350 -16.73 12.17 -5.40
C SER A 350 -17.09 11.47 -6.73
N PRO A 351 -17.43 10.16 -6.78
CA PRO A 351 -17.86 9.50 -8.02
C PRO A 351 -19.34 9.76 -8.35
N PHE A 352 -20.12 10.21 -7.35
CA PHE A 352 -21.56 10.31 -7.44
C PHE A 352 -22.06 11.46 -8.36
N PRO A 353 -21.50 12.69 -8.31
CA PRO A 353 -21.86 13.77 -9.22
C PRO A 353 -21.51 13.46 -10.68
N LEU A 354 -20.42 12.70 -10.91
CA LEU A 354 -19.97 12.29 -12.23
C LEU A 354 -20.93 11.30 -12.92
N ARG A 355 -21.69 10.51 -12.16
CA ARG A 355 -22.64 9.52 -12.72
C ARG A 355 -24.11 9.92 -12.59
N PHE A 356 -24.50 10.57 -11.51
CA PHE A 356 -25.91 10.85 -11.18
C PHE A 356 -26.24 12.35 -11.14
N GLY A 357 -25.26 13.22 -11.37
CA GLY A 357 -25.43 14.68 -11.35
C GLY A 357 -25.50 15.28 -9.94
N SER A 358 -25.47 16.62 -9.89
CA SER A 358 -25.40 17.40 -8.65
C SER A 358 -26.65 17.30 -7.78
N ARG A 359 -27.84 17.21 -8.40
CA ARG A 359 -29.14 17.07 -7.70
C ARG A 359 -29.25 15.76 -6.94
N CYS A 360 -28.84 14.66 -7.56
CA CYS A 360 -28.82 13.36 -6.90
C CYS A 360 -27.80 13.35 -5.74
N ALA A 361 -26.63 13.96 -5.95
CA ALA A 361 -25.61 14.10 -4.89
C ALA A 361 -26.12 14.89 -3.68
N ARG A 362 -27.02 15.87 -3.90
CA ARG A 362 -27.69 16.61 -2.82
C ARG A 362 -28.55 15.68 -1.98
N ILE A 363 -29.39 14.85 -2.61
CA ILE A 363 -30.23 13.87 -1.89
C ILE A 363 -29.35 12.88 -1.11
N PHE A 364 -28.28 12.39 -1.72
CA PHE A 364 -27.36 11.47 -1.06
C PHE A 364 -26.68 12.09 0.18
N ARG A 365 -26.19 13.33 0.09
CA ARG A 365 -25.63 14.06 1.24
C ARG A 365 -26.68 14.33 2.33
N LEU A 366 -27.91 14.60 1.93
CA LEU A 366 -29.02 14.81 2.85
C LEU A 366 -29.31 13.53 3.65
N LEU A 367 -29.39 12.37 2.96
CA LEU A 367 -29.58 11.06 3.60
C LEU A 367 -28.42 10.71 4.55
N LEU A 368 -27.17 11.04 4.19
CA LEU A 368 -26.03 10.83 5.09
C LEU A 368 -26.12 11.64 6.38
N ARG A 369 -26.61 12.89 6.32
CA ARG A 369 -26.73 13.76 7.50
C ARG A 369 -27.91 13.39 8.39
N LYS A 370 -29.07 13.10 7.81
CA LYS A 370 -30.32 12.82 8.55
C LYS A 370 -30.53 11.34 8.87
N LYS A 371 -29.73 10.45 8.28
CA LYS A 371 -29.71 8.97 8.41
C LYS A 371 -30.95 8.25 7.89
N HIS A 372 -32.15 8.66 8.31
CA HIS A 372 -33.43 8.07 7.93
C HIS A 372 -34.38 9.16 7.46
N LEU A 373 -34.89 9.05 6.23
CA LEU A 373 -35.85 10.02 5.68
C LEU A 373 -36.95 9.33 4.86
N GLU A 374 -38.17 9.86 4.98
CA GLU A 374 -39.29 9.51 4.09
C GLU A 374 -39.21 10.29 2.78
N GLN A 375 -39.91 9.83 1.74
CA GLN A 375 -39.89 10.47 0.42
C GLN A 375 -40.29 11.95 0.48
N LYS A 376 -41.38 12.28 1.18
CA LYS A 376 -41.88 13.66 1.32
C LYS A 376 -40.84 14.58 2.00
N GLN A 377 -40.14 14.06 3.01
CA GLN A 377 -39.09 14.81 3.70
C GLN A 377 -37.86 15.04 2.80
N VAL A 378 -37.52 14.08 1.93
CA VAL A 378 -36.45 14.25 0.95
C VAL A 378 -36.81 15.36 -0.05
N GLU A 379 -38.05 15.41 -0.52
CA GLU A 379 -38.55 16.44 -1.44
C GLU A 379 -38.44 17.84 -0.80
N ASP A 380 -38.97 17.98 0.43
CA ASP A 380 -38.99 19.24 1.17
C ASP A 380 -37.56 19.73 1.50
N PHE A 381 -36.70 18.88 2.06
CA PHE A 381 -35.36 19.27 2.47
C PHE A 381 -34.37 19.43 1.30
N ALA A 382 -34.54 18.70 0.20
CA ALA A 382 -33.67 18.85 -0.96
C ALA A 382 -34.10 19.99 -1.90
N MET A 383 -35.32 20.51 -1.71
CA MET A 383 -36.01 21.45 -2.61
C MET A 383 -36.00 20.94 -4.06
N ILE A 384 -36.43 19.69 -4.23
CA ILE A 384 -36.50 19.01 -5.53
C ILE A 384 -37.95 18.58 -5.77
N PRO A 385 -38.51 18.79 -6.98
CA PRO A 385 -39.87 18.36 -7.29
C PRO A 385 -40.10 16.87 -7.06
N ALA A 386 -41.28 16.50 -6.57
CA ALA A 386 -41.63 15.14 -6.16
C ALA A 386 -41.33 14.06 -7.20
N LYS A 387 -41.72 14.30 -8.46
CA LYS A 387 -41.48 13.37 -9.57
C LYS A 387 -39.98 13.09 -9.76
N GLU A 388 -39.17 14.14 -9.70
CA GLU A 388 -37.73 14.03 -9.94
C GLU A 388 -36.99 13.40 -8.76
N ALA A 389 -37.37 13.76 -7.53
CA ALA A 389 -36.81 13.18 -6.32
C ALA A 389 -37.09 11.66 -6.26
N LYS A 390 -38.31 11.26 -6.59
CA LYS A 390 -38.72 9.85 -6.67
C LYS A 390 -37.90 9.06 -7.70
N ASP A 391 -37.77 9.59 -8.91
CA ASP A 391 -36.97 8.96 -9.97
C ASP A 391 -35.49 8.81 -9.56
N MET A 392 -34.91 9.82 -8.91
CA MET A 392 -33.53 9.76 -8.41
C MET A 392 -33.36 8.75 -7.26
N LEU A 393 -34.30 8.71 -6.31
CA LEU A 393 -34.28 7.75 -5.20
C LEU A 393 -34.34 6.30 -5.71
N TYR A 394 -35.22 6.01 -6.66
CA TYR A 394 -35.31 4.66 -7.21
C TYR A 394 -34.08 4.25 -8.01
N LYS A 395 -33.46 5.18 -8.76
CA LYS A 395 -32.17 4.91 -9.42
C LYS A 395 -31.06 4.59 -8.42
N MET A 396 -31.01 5.30 -7.29
CA MET A 396 -30.04 5.02 -6.22
C MET A 396 -30.31 3.68 -5.52
N LEU A 397 -31.59 3.32 -5.36
CA LEU A 397 -32.03 2.06 -4.78
C LEU A 397 -31.67 0.87 -5.69
N SER A 398 -31.95 0.96 -7.00
CA SER A 398 -31.60 -0.10 -7.96
C SER A 398 -30.10 -0.34 -8.04
N GLU A 399 -29.32 0.71 -7.85
CA GLU A 399 -27.86 0.67 -7.83
C GLU A 399 -27.27 0.31 -6.45
N ASN A 400 -28.10 0.02 -5.44
CA ASN A 400 -27.70 -0.35 -4.07
C ASN A 400 -26.86 0.71 -3.32
N PHE A 401 -26.98 2.00 -3.69
CA PHE A 401 -26.36 3.10 -2.93
C PHE A 401 -27.21 3.53 -1.73
N VAL A 402 -28.53 3.37 -1.85
CA VAL A 402 -29.52 3.64 -0.81
C VAL A 402 -30.20 2.32 -0.48
N SER A 403 -30.48 2.09 0.79
CA SER A 403 -31.27 0.97 1.29
C SER A 403 -32.59 1.46 1.83
N LEU A 404 -33.61 0.62 1.71
CA LEU A 404 -34.92 0.88 2.29
C LEU A 404 -35.01 0.13 3.63
N GLN A 405 -35.40 0.86 4.67
CA GLN A 405 -35.75 0.32 5.98
C GLN A 405 -37.26 0.38 6.17
N GLU A 406 -37.86 -0.80 6.29
CA GLU A 406 -39.29 -0.96 6.50
C GLU A 406 -39.59 -1.00 8.01
N ILE A 407 -40.48 -0.12 8.47
CA ILE A 407 -40.97 -0.12 9.85
C ILE A 407 -42.47 -0.42 9.82
N PRO A 408 -42.86 -1.69 10.07
CA PRO A 408 -44.26 -2.09 10.02
C PRO A 408 -45.02 -1.60 11.26
N LYS A 409 -46.24 -1.10 11.09
CA LYS A 409 -47.14 -0.79 12.22
C LYS A 409 -47.83 -2.04 12.79
N THR A 410 -47.96 -3.08 11.97
CA THR A 410 -48.60 -4.35 12.30
C THR A 410 -47.68 -5.52 11.96
N PRO A 411 -47.71 -6.63 12.70
CA PRO A 411 -46.80 -7.76 12.49
C PRO A 411 -46.96 -8.43 11.11
N ASP A 412 -48.03 -8.13 10.38
CA ASP A 412 -48.29 -8.66 9.04
C ASP A 412 -47.43 -8.00 7.94
N HIS A 413 -46.60 -7.00 8.27
CA HIS A 413 -45.75 -6.26 7.33
C HIS A 413 -46.47 -5.70 6.08
N ALA A 414 -47.79 -5.49 6.18
CA ALA A 414 -48.60 -5.04 5.05
C ALA A 414 -48.13 -3.67 4.51
N PRO A 415 -47.84 -3.53 3.19
CA PRO A 415 -47.28 -2.30 2.63
C PRO A 415 -48.07 -1.02 2.92
N SER A 416 -49.40 -1.12 3.04
CA SER A 416 -50.28 0.01 3.36
C SER A 416 -50.12 0.53 4.81
N ARG A 417 -49.54 -0.28 5.70
CA ARG A 417 -49.35 0.01 7.12
C ARG A 417 -47.86 -0.01 7.51
N THR A 418 -46.96 0.14 6.55
CA THR A 418 -45.51 0.12 6.75
C THR A 418 -44.92 1.47 6.35
N PHE A 419 -44.04 2.02 7.19
CA PHE A 419 -43.24 3.19 6.82
C PHE A 419 -42.00 2.75 6.05
N TYR A 420 -41.71 3.44 4.96
CA TYR A 420 -40.57 3.18 4.10
C TYR A 420 -39.55 4.31 4.27
N LEU A 421 -38.48 4.04 5.03
CA LEU A 421 -37.41 5.00 5.30
C LEU A 421 -36.21 4.73 4.40
N TYR A 422 -35.75 5.75 3.69
CA TYR A 422 -34.50 5.68 2.93
C TYR A 422 -33.31 5.91 3.84
N THR A 423 -32.30 5.06 3.68
CA THR A 423 -31.09 5.03 4.50
C THR A 423 -29.87 4.80 3.64
N VAL A 424 -28.71 5.27 4.07
CA VAL A 424 -27.44 5.01 3.38
C VAL A 424 -26.54 4.20 4.31
N ASN A 425 -26.30 2.95 3.96
CA ASN A 425 -25.31 2.11 4.63
C ASN A 425 -23.93 2.32 3.99
N VAL A 426 -23.12 3.16 4.63
CA VAL A 426 -21.79 3.54 4.16
C VAL A 426 -20.84 2.33 3.94
N PRO A 427 -20.67 1.40 4.90
CA PRO A 427 -19.87 0.19 4.69
C PRO A 427 -20.32 -0.68 3.51
N SER A 428 -21.64 -0.81 3.29
CA SER A 428 -22.18 -1.62 2.19
C SER A 428 -21.97 -0.93 0.84
N ALA A 429 -22.23 0.38 0.76
CA ALA A 429 -21.97 1.18 -0.43
C ALA A 429 -20.48 1.18 -0.79
N ALA A 430 -19.58 1.28 0.19
CA ALA A 430 -18.14 1.23 -0.03
C ALA A 430 -17.69 -0.14 -0.57
N ARG A 431 -18.21 -1.25 -0.03
CA ARG A 431 -17.94 -2.61 -0.55
C ARG A 431 -18.45 -2.80 -1.97
N LEU A 432 -19.63 -2.26 -2.28
CA LEU A 432 -20.20 -2.31 -3.61
C LEU A 432 -19.35 -1.51 -4.61
N LEU A 433 -18.98 -0.28 -4.27
CA LEU A 433 -18.09 0.55 -5.08
C LEU A 433 -16.75 -0.13 -5.31
N LEU A 434 -16.16 -0.71 -4.26
CA LEU A 434 -14.91 -1.45 -4.37
C LEU A 434 -15.03 -2.63 -5.34
N HIS A 435 -16.11 -3.41 -5.25
CA HIS A 435 -16.38 -4.50 -6.19
C HIS A 435 -16.56 -4.01 -7.63
N ARG A 436 -17.20 -2.85 -7.84
CA ARG A 436 -17.33 -2.23 -9.16
C ARG A 436 -16.00 -1.72 -9.71
N CYS A 437 -15.06 -1.31 -8.85
CA CYS A 437 -13.71 -0.92 -9.27
C CYS A 437 -12.83 -2.12 -9.66
N TYR A 438 -13.14 -3.32 -9.17
CA TYR A 438 -12.42 -4.54 -9.56
C TYR A 438 -12.94 -5.17 -10.85
N LYS A 439 -14.18 -4.88 -11.23
CA LYS A 439 -14.72 -5.20 -12.54
C LYS A 439 -14.21 -4.20 -13.56
#